data_AF-A0A5M3YTH5-F1
#
_entry.id   AF-A0A5M3YTH5-F1
#
_cell.length_a   1.000
_cell.length_b   1.000
_cell.length_c   1.000
_cell.angle_alpha   90.00
_cell.angle_beta   90.00
_cell.angle_gamma   90.00
#
_symmetry.space_group_name_H-M   'P 1'
#
loop_
_entity.id
_entity.type
_entity.pdbx_description
1 polymer ?
#
loop_
_entity_poly.entity_id
_entity_poly.type
_entity_poly.pdbx_seq_one_letter_code
_entity_poly.pdbx_strand_id
1 'polypeptide(L)'
;MLSLTSLHDLVGNFPIGQPSILSSAIKHRLKTSSMSYGPWVYEEVGEGGWSATANVALVYGTKLKIVKQRIPLNVSSAGSAIQGELSSSCEENFPLHIKEMDNFQFRGPLQWIYTEESPEIRLAAGTMAGMVLLTSTRTAYSGMDTKSRQVDLREYPFYDGAGEDVDGNKPRHWEAIGAMTTAFDKASNTCTLHLGTVGGYTASMTFPSIEEPQLSAAPWKTHIDEICDRFDIDHDLGGFTVARVWGLTSHRGVVVAAITRHPGDMVEYRTSSEDLTVLLFSGANSGCKEPRAFPTARTILDTSPNNLSAKRDAVLKYVLDVDGRNYDASPWSGKILYAAACCAIVQSKDETVLVQARRMLEWLATTIGVDLSEEISKCSSPGNIIHPKSEEQTAGPGQQVFERCDICDAQLSWYSAQEAQCSDGHLFVRCGLSFLAIQEPGISKLCSVCGTEYYNEDLIPSSYGTEFQHAYRVLSDVFDTCLYCNGKFCA
;
A
#
# COMPACT_ATOMS: atom_id res chain seq x y z
N MET A 1 -24.04 -11.27 -24.65
CA MET A 1 -25.23 -11.90 -24.07
C MET A 1 -25.19 -11.76 -22.56
N LEU A 2 -25.98 -10.85 -21.99
CA LEU A 2 -26.04 -10.55 -20.56
C LEU A 2 -27.35 -11.12 -20.01
N SER A 3 -27.30 -12.02 -19.02
CA SER A 3 -28.51 -12.54 -18.39
C SER A 3 -29.14 -11.46 -17.50
N LEU A 4 -30.33 -11.01 -17.86
CA LEU A 4 -31.28 -10.33 -16.98
C LEU A 4 -31.90 -11.34 -16.02
N THR A 5 -31.69 -11.19 -14.70
CA THR A 5 -32.75 -11.25 -13.67
C THR A 5 -32.19 -10.97 -12.28
N SER A 6 -32.78 -10.00 -11.58
CA SER A 6 -32.70 -9.90 -10.12
C SER A 6 -33.61 -10.98 -9.51
N LEU A 7 -33.08 -11.81 -8.61
CA LEU A 7 -33.80 -12.94 -8.02
C LEU A 7 -34.91 -12.54 -7.02
N HIS A 8 -35.03 -11.26 -6.67
CA HIS A 8 -36.11 -10.79 -5.80
C HIS A 8 -37.45 -10.60 -6.54
N ASP A 9 -37.46 -10.54 -7.88
CA ASP A 9 -38.70 -10.38 -8.67
C ASP A 9 -39.34 -11.70 -9.13
N LEU A 10 -38.74 -12.86 -8.82
CA LEU A 10 -39.26 -14.16 -9.25
C LEU A 10 -40.21 -14.82 -8.25
N VAL A 11 -40.31 -14.31 -7.03
CA VAL A 11 -41.20 -14.86 -6.00
C VAL A 11 -42.51 -14.09 -6.03
N GLY A 12 -43.33 -14.29 -7.07
CA GLY A 12 -44.73 -13.84 -7.03
C GLY A 12 -45.44 -13.66 -8.36
N ASN A 13 -44.75 -13.23 -9.43
CA ASN A 13 -45.45 -12.61 -10.58
C ASN A 13 -45.37 -13.36 -11.92
N PHE A 14 -44.80 -14.58 -11.98
CA PHE A 14 -44.80 -15.37 -13.22
C PHE A 14 -45.26 -16.81 -12.97
N PRO A 15 -46.15 -17.38 -13.81
CA PRO A 15 -46.53 -18.79 -13.72
C PRO A 15 -45.28 -19.65 -13.91
N ILE A 16 -45.06 -20.55 -12.97
CA ILE A 16 -43.89 -21.43 -12.89
C ILE A 16 -43.85 -22.34 -14.13
N GLY A 17 -43.17 -21.89 -15.18
CA GLY A 17 -42.73 -22.74 -16.29
C GLY A 17 -41.56 -23.62 -15.84
N GLN A 18 -41.47 -24.83 -16.39
CA GLN A 18 -40.58 -25.91 -15.94
C GLN A 18 -39.11 -25.49 -15.71
N PRO A 19 -38.42 -26.07 -14.71
CA PRO A 19 -37.03 -25.76 -14.39
C PRO A 19 -36.09 -26.25 -15.50
N SER A 20 -35.51 -25.32 -16.26
CA SER A 20 -34.47 -25.64 -17.25
C SER A 20 -33.09 -25.72 -16.60
N ILE A 21 -32.17 -26.50 -17.17
CA ILE A 21 -30.76 -26.58 -16.76
C ILE A 21 -30.10 -25.19 -16.73
N LEU A 22 -30.47 -24.31 -17.66
CA LEU A 22 -30.03 -22.91 -17.69
C LEU A 22 -30.53 -22.12 -16.48
N SER A 23 -31.81 -22.27 -16.11
CA SER A 23 -32.37 -21.61 -14.93
C SER A 23 -31.72 -22.08 -13.62
N SER A 24 -31.39 -23.38 -13.52
CA SER A 24 -30.67 -23.95 -12.38
C SER A 24 -29.21 -23.52 -12.34
N ALA A 25 -28.54 -23.42 -13.50
CA ALA A 25 -27.16 -22.92 -13.60
C ALA A 25 -27.04 -21.42 -13.28
N ILE A 26 -28.04 -20.62 -13.65
CA ILE A 26 -28.11 -19.19 -13.31
C ILE A 26 -28.39 -19.01 -11.80
N LYS A 27 -29.31 -19.79 -11.21
CA LYS A 27 -29.57 -19.78 -9.76
C LYS A 27 -28.36 -20.18 -8.92
N HIS A 28 -27.51 -21.09 -9.43
CA HIS A 28 -26.27 -21.49 -8.76
C HIS A 28 -25.13 -20.47 -8.85
N ARG A 29 -25.24 -19.40 -9.67
CA ARG A 29 -24.20 -18.38 -9.84
C ARG A 29 -24.63 -17.04 -9.23
N LEU A 30 -24.92 -17.05 -7.93
CA LEU A 30 -24.91 -15.82 -7.12
C LEU A 30 -23.46 -15.36 -7.01
N LYS A 31 -23.07 -14.39 -7.86
CA LYS A 31 -21.70 -13.87 -7.92
C LYS A 31 -21.71 -12.39 -7.56
N THR A 32 -20.89 -12.03 -6.59
CA THR A 32 -20.44 -10.65 -6.41
C THR A 32 -19.67 -10.26 -7.67
N SER A 33 -20.14 -9.24 -8.40
CA SER A 33 -19.49 -8.79 -9.63
C SER A 33 -18.48 -7.67 -9.41
N SER A 34 -18.60 -6.96 -8.29
CA SER A 34 -17.71 -5.87 -7.90
C SER A 34 -17.72 -5.70 -6.39
N MET A 35 -16.57 -5.35 -5.83
CA MET A 35 -16.37 -5.12 -4.39
C MET A 35 -15.41 -3.95 -4.21
N SER A 36 -15.73 -3.05 -3.27
CA SER A 36 -14.82 -1.97 -2.88
C SER A 36 -14.84 -1.77 -1.37
N TYR A 37 -13.65 -1.64 -0.78
CA TYR A 37 -13.46 -1.39 0.64
C TYR A 37 -13.40 0.12 0.91
N GLY A 38 -14.18 0.59 1.88
CA GLY A 38 -14.23 1.99 2.30
C GLY A 38 -13.19 2.35 3.35
N PRO A 39 -13.09 3.63 3.74
CA PRO A 39 -12.14 4.07 4.75
C PRO A 39 -12.39 3.44 6.12
N TRP A 40 -11.33 3.27 6.90
CA TRP A 40 -11.44 3.01 8.33
C TRP A 40 -11.80 4.30 9.06
N VAL A 41 -12.82 4.24 9.91
CA VAL A 41 -13.23 5.29 10.83
C VAL A 41 -12.96 4.78 12.24
N TYR A 42 -12.16 5.54 12.99
CA TYR A 42 -11.80 5.23 14.37
C TYR A 42 -12.65 6.05 15.32
N GLU A 43 -13.23 5.38 16.31
CA GLU A 43 -14.14 5.99 17.28
C GLU A 43 -13.77 5.53 18.69
N GLU A 44 -13.82 6.44 19.64
CA GLU A 44 -13.63 6.15 21.06
C GLU A 44 -14.92 5.57 21.65
N VAL A 45 -14.81 4.42 22.30
CA VAL A 45 -15.92 3.67 22.92
C VAL A 45 -15.67 3.62 24.43
N GLY A 46 -16.22 4.60 25.15
CA GLY A 46 -16.10 4.69 26.61
C GLY A 46 -14.70 5.08 27.10
N GLU A 47 -14.42 4.94 28.40
CA GLU A 47 -13.12 5.28 28.99
C GLU A 47 -12.01 4.33 28.51
N GLY A 48 -11.31 4.71 27.43
CA GLY A 48 -10.06 4.08 26.97
C GLY A 48 -10.17 2.96 25.92
N GLY A 49 -11.38 2.62 25.46
CA GLY A 49 -11.59 1.67 24.37
C GLY A 49 -11.66 2.38 23.02
N TRP A 50 -11.04 1.84 21.97
CA TRP A 50 -11.21 2.33 20.60
C TRP A 50 -11.98 1.30 19.78
N SER A 51 -12.67 1.72 18.72
CA SER A 51 -13.21 0.81 17.71
C SER A 51 -12.92 1.33 16.32
N ALA A 52 -12.52 0.43 15.43
CA ALA A 52 -12.32 0.72 14.02
C ALA A 52 -13.49 0.14 13.21
N THR A 53 -14.15 0.98 12.43
CA THR A 53 -15.30 0.62 11.59
C THR A 53 -14.97 0.91 10.14
N ALA A 54 -15.28 -0.02 9.25
CA ALA A 54 -15.19 0.17 7.81
C ALA A 54 -16.36 -0.50 7.10
N ASN A 55 -16.63 -0.09 5.86
CA ASN A 55 -17.71 -0.65 5.06
C ASN A 55 -17.18 -1.27 3.77
N VAL A 56 -17.72 -2.43 3.43
CA VAL A 56 -17.48 -3.12 2.17
C VAL A 56 -18.72 -2.98 1.31
N ALA A 57 -18.59 -2.28 0.19
CA ALA A 57 -19.65 -2.18 -0.81
C ALA A 57 -19.50 -3.31 -1.84
N LEU A 58 -20.63 -3.92 -2.20
CA LEU A 58 -20.71 -5.12 -3.04
C LEU A 58 -21.84 -4.97 -4.05
N VAL A 59 -21.58 -5.25 -5.33
CA VAL A 59 -22.65 -5.50 -6.30
C VAL A 59 -22.99 -6.98 -6.28
N TYR A 60 -24.12 -7.31 -5.67
CA TYR A 60 -24.65 -8.66 -5.54
C TYR A 60 -25.79 -8.86 -6.56
N GLY A 61 -25.49 -9.54 -7.68
CA GLY A 61 -26.37 -9.57 -8.83
C GLY A 61 -26.45 -8.18 -9.48
N THR A 62 -27.56 -7.47 -9.27
CA THR A 62 -27.75 -6.07 -9.71
C THR A 62 -28.05 -5.12 -8.56
N LYS A 63 -27.95 -5.59 -7.31
CA LYS A 63 -28.26 -4.82 -6.11
C LYS A 63 -26.96 -4.42 -5.42
N LEU A 64 -26.93 -3.19 -4.92
CA LEU A 64 -25.84 -2.69 -4.09
C LEU A 64 -26.09 -3.07 -2.64
N LYS A 65 -25.15 -3.81 -2.06
CA LYS A 65 -25.13 -4.15 -0.63
C LYS A 65 -23.92 -3.51 0.04
N ILE A 66 -24.09 -3.06 1.27
CA ILE A 66 -23.01 -2.46 2.05
C ILE A 66 -22.94 -3.19 3.40
N VAL A 67 -21.80 -3.83 3.64
CA VAL A 67 -21.53 -4.61 4.86
C VAL A 67 -20.56 -3.83 5.72
N LYS A 68 -20.96 -3.52 6.94
CA LYS A 68 -20.13 -2.88 7.96
C LYS A 68 -19.32 -3.94 8.68
N GLN A 69 -18.02 -3.70 8.81
CA GLN A 69 -17.10 -4.45 9.64
C GLN A 69 -16.65 -3.58 10.81
N ARG A 70 -16.80 -4.08 12.03
CA ARG A 70 -16.38 -3.40 13.26
C ARG A 70 -15.36 -4.25 14.01
N ILE A 71 -14.28 -3.60 14.42
CA ILE A 71 -13.18 -4.20 15.17
C ILE A 71 -13.00 -3.39 16.46
N PRO A 72 -13.28 -3.97 17.65
CA PRO A 72 -12.92 -3.36 18.91
C PRO A 72 -11.39 -3.42 19.10
N LEU A 73 -10.81 -2.29 19.45
CA LEU A 73 -9.39 -2.11 19.74
C LEU A 73 -9.24 -1.87 21.24
N ASN A 74 -8.93 -2.94 21.98
CA ASN A 74 -8.60 -2.83 23.40
C ASN A 74 -7.13 -2.44 23.53
N VAL A 75 -6.87 -1.15 23.75
CA VAL A 75 -5.52 -0.66 24.03
C VAL A 75 -5.30 -0.76 25.54
N SER A 76 -4.62 -1.82 26.00
CA SER A 76 -4.16 -1.85 27.39
C SER A 76 -3.11 -0.76 27.60
N SER A 77 -3.26 0.04 28.65
CA SER A 77 -2.37 1.16 29.02
C SER A 77 -0.94 0.75 29.45
N ALA A 78 -0.57 -0.52 29.28
CA ALA A 78 0.81 -1.00 29.39
C ALA A 78 1.41 -1.07 27.97
N GLY A 79 2.32 -0.14 27.68
CA GLY A 79 2.80 0.15 26.32
C GLY A 79 3.33 -1.04 25.52
N SER A 80 3.01 -1.00 24.21
CA SER A 80 3.71 -1.65 23.08
C SER A 80 3.39 -3.11 22.71
N ALA A 81 2.17 -3.60 22.89
CA ALA A 81 1.61 -4.65 22.01
C ALA A 81 0.08 -4.68 22.12
N ILE A 82 -0.64 -4.77 20.99
CA ILE A 82 -2.05 -5.18 20.99
C ILE A 82 -2.05 -6.68 21.33
N GLN A 83 -2.03 -7.01 22.63
CA GLN A 83 -2.13 -8.39 23.09
C GLN A 83 -3.62 -8.69 23.29
N GLY A 84 -4.27 -9.16 22.23
CA GLY A 84 -5.68 -9.54 22.24
C GLY A 84 -6.09 -10.24 20.96
N GLU A 85 -6.94 -11.26 21.09
CA GLU A 85 -7.61 -11.89 19.95
C GLU A 85 -8.58 -10.87 19.35
N LEU A 86 -8.23 -10.30 18.18
CA LEU A 86 -9.11 -9.39 17.45
C LEU A 86 -10.33 -10.17 16.97
N SER A 87 -11.47 -9.94 17.59
CA SER A 87 -12.76 -10.42 17.08
C SER A 87 -13.41 -9.35 16.22
N SER A 88 -13.71 -9.65 14.95
CA SER A 88 -14.42 -8.72 14.06
C SER A 88 -15.89 -9.11 13.98
N SER A 89 -16.80 -8.13 14.09
CA SER A 89 -18.20 -8.31 13.76
C SER A 89 -18.50 -7.75 12.37
N CYS A 90 -19.34 -8.46 11.60
CA CYS A 90 -19.77 -8.05 10.26
C CYS A 90 -21.31 -8.08 10.19
N GLU A 91 -21.92 -6.97 9.76
CA GLU A 91 -23.37 -6.85 9.60
C GLU A 91 -23.73 -5.96 8.41
N GLU A 92 -24.93 -6.10 7.86
CA GLU A 92 -25.41 -5.21 6.79
C GLU A 92 -25.67 -3.80 7.36
N ASN A 93 -25.15 -2.78 6.68
CA ASN A 93 -25.28 -1.39 7.13
C ASN A 93 -26.60 -0.79 6.62
N PHE A 94 -27.71 -1.15 7.27
CA PHE A 94 -29.05 -0.64 6.93
C PHE A 94 -29.17 0.90 6.88
N PRO A 95 -28.47 1.68 7.73
CA PRO A 95 -28.43 3.15 7.61
C PRO A 95 -27.98 3.67 6.24
N LEU A 96 -27.12 2.95 5.52
CA LEU A 96 -26.68 3.32 4.17
C LEU A 96 -27.60 2.81 3.06
N HIS A 97 -28.61 2.00 3.40
CA HIS A 97 -29.58 1.49 2.45
C HIS A 97 -30.80 2.42 2.40
N ILE A 98 -31.05 3.00 1.23
CA ILE A 98 -32.23 3.83 0.95
C ILE A 98 -33.12 3.13 -0.08
N LYS A 99 -34.44 3.21 0.06
CA LYS A 99 -35.40 2.49 -0.81
C LYS A 99 -35.24 2.85 -2.30
N GLU A 100 -34.84 4.08 -2.60
CA GLU A 100 -34.58 4.56 -3.95
C GLU A 100 -33.49 3.75 -4.65
N MET A 101 -32.54 3.17 -3.91
CA MET A 101 -31.51 2.27 -4.43
C MET A 101 -32.11 1.06 -5.12
N ASP A 102 -33.30 0.61 -4.72
CA ASP A 102 -33.95 -0.55 -5.31
C ASP A 102 -34.41 -0.34 -6.75
N ASN A 103 -34.58 0.93 -7.15
CA ASN A 103 -34.95 1.31 -8.51
C ASN A 103 -33.77 1.21 -9.49
N PHE A 104 -32.53 1.09 -8.99
CA PHE A 104 -31.33 1.04 -9.80
C PHE A 104 -30.87 -0.40 -10.03
N GLN A 105 -30.34 -0.63 -11.24
CA GLN A 105 -29.60 -1.85 -11.57
C GLN A 105 -28.12 -1.52 -11.63
N PHE A 106 -27.42 -1.83 -10.54
CA PHE A 106 -25.99 -1.56 -10.42
C PHE A 106 -25.17 -2.53 -11.27
N ARG A 107 -24.20 -1.99 -12.00
CA ARG A 107 -23.28 -2.73 -12.87
C ARG A 107 -21.93 -2.03 -12.90
N GLY A 108 -20.86 -2.83 -12.97
CA GLY A 108 -19.50 -2.32 -13.07
C GLY A 108 -18.85 -2.03 -11.71
N PRO A 109 -17.75 -1.27 -11.70
CA PRO A 109 -16.94 -1.03 -10.52
C PRO A 109 -17.66 -0.16 -9.48
N LEU A 110 -17.19 -0.29 -8.24
CA LEU A 110 -17.57 0.53 -7.10
C LEU A 110 -16.32 1.30 -6.65
N GLN A 111 -16.48 2.55 -6.22
CA GLN A 111 -15.36 3.34 -5.72
C GLN A 111 -15.78 4.24 -4.56
N TRP A 112 -15.09 4.10 -3.43
CA TRP A 112 -15.25 5.02 -2.30
C TRP A 112 -14.47 6.31 -2.54
N ILE A 113 -15.07 7.43 -2.15
CA ILE A 113 -14.52 8.78 -2.27
C ILE A 113 -14.60 9.41 -0.89
N TYR A 114 -13.44 9.73 -0.32
CA TYR A 114 -13.33 10.38 0.99
C TYR A 114 -12.04 11.20 1.07
N THR A 115 -12.03 12.17 1.98
CA THR A 115 -10.82 12.85 2.43
C THR A 115 -10.82 12.85 3.96
N GLU A 116 -9.65 12.89 4.60
CA GLU A 116 -9.56 12.85 6.07
C GLU A 116 -10.30 14.03 6.71
N GLU A 117 -10.29 15.19 6.06
CA GLU A 117 -10.91 16.41 6.55
C GLU A 117 -12.40 16.52 6.22
N SER A 118 -12.91 15.76 5.24
CA SER A 118 -14.32 15.85 4.86
C SER A 118 -15.21 15.14 5.88
N PRO A 119 -16.35 15.76 6.28
CA PRO A 119 -17.34 15.11 7.12
C PRO A 119 -18.19 14.08 6.36
N GLU A 120 -18.04 14.02 5.03
CA GLU A 120 -18.83 13.16 4.14
C GLU A 120 -17.97 12.04 3.54
N ILE A 121 -18.54 10.85 3.52
CA ILE A 121 -18.00 9.67 2.83
C ILE A 121 -18.97 9.33 1.71
N ARG A 122 -18.44 9.22 0.49
CA ARG A 122 -19.25 8.96 -0.70
C ARG A 122 -18.88 7.63 -1.34
N LEU A 123 -19.85 7.00 -1.98
CA LEU A 123 -19.69 5.79 -2.75
C LEU A 123 -20.23 6.03 -4.16
N ALA A 124 -19.36 5.95 -5.15
CA ALA A 124 -19.73 5.93 -6.55
C ALA A 124 -20.02 4.48 -6.99
N ALA A 125 -21.17 4.26 -7.59
CA ALA A 125 -21.61 2.96 -8.09
C ALA A 125 -22.08 3.07 -9.53
N GLY A 126 -21.51 2.26 -10.43
CA GLY A 126 -21.92 2.24 -11.83
C GLY A 126 -23.34 1.72 -12.02
N THR A 127 -24.04 2.30 -12.98
CA THR A 127 -25.32 1.80 -13.50
C THR A 127 -25.23 1.65 -15.02
N MET A 128 -26.29 1.15 -15.64
CA MET A 128 -26.41 1.19 -17.09
C MET A 128 -26.63 2.65 -17.53
N ALA A 129 -25.77 3.19 -18.38
CA ALA A 129 -25.84 4.57 -18.89
C ALA A 129 -25.60 5.66 -17.84
N GLY A 130 -24.90 5.36 -16.75
CA GLY A 130 -24.64 6.36 -15.73
C GLY A 130 -23.91 5.84 -14.51
N MET A 131 -23.98 6.66 -13.48
CA MET A 131 -23.44 6.39 -12.15
C MET A 131 -24.40 6.92 -11.10
N VAL A 132 -24.47 6.25 -9.96
CA VAL A 132 -25.12 6.75 -8.76
C VAL A 132 -24.06 7.12 -7.74
N LEU A 133 -24.22 8.28 -7.11
CA LEU A 133 -23.39 8.75 -6.02
C LEU A 133 -24.21 8.70 -4.72
N LEU A 134 -23.81 7.81 -3.82
CA LEU A 134 -24.34 7.75 -2.47
C LEU A 134 -23.46 8.61 -1.57
N THR A 135 -24.00 9.66 -0.96
CA THR A 135 -23.30 10.56 -0.04
C THR A 135 -23.81 10.33 1.36
N SER A 136 -22.91 10.06 2.31
CA SER A 136 -23.25 9.78 3.70
C SER A 136 -22.40 10.61 4.66
N THR A 137 -22.97 10.95 5.82
CA THR A 137 -22.18 11.49 6.93
C THR A 137 -21.32 10.37 7.56
N ARG A 138 -20.23 10.74 8.24
CA ARG A 138 -19.43 9.76 9.01
C ARG A 138 -20.25 8.97 10.03
N THR A 139 -21.26 9.58 10.64
CA THR A 139 -22.16 8.91 11.60
C THR A 139 -22.98 7.81 10.92
N ALA A 140 -23.58 8.09 9.76
CA ALA A 140 -24.31 7.09 8.98
C ALA A 140 -23.39 5.98 8.46
N TYR A 141 -22.17 6.34 8.04
CA TYR A 141 -21.15 5.37 7.64
C TYR A 141 -20.79 4.41 8.79
N SER A 142 -20.59 4.91 10.00
CA SER A 142 -20.33 4.07 11.19
C SER A 142 -21.56 3.29 11.67
N GLY A 143 -22.75 3.58 11.11
CA GLY A 143 -24.02 2.97 11.49
C GLY A 143 -24.56 3.47 12.85
N MET A 144 -24.19 4.68 13.25
CA MET A 144 -24.71 5.35 14.45
C MET A 144 -25.70 6.45 14.04
N ASP A 145 -26.95 6.31 14.51
CA ASP A 145 -28.10 7.24 14.35
C ASP A 145 -28.95 7.09 13.06
N THR A 146 -30.27 6.96 13.26
CA THR A 146 -31.31 6.60 12.27
C THR A 146 -32.27 7.75 12.01
N LYS A 147 -31.76 8.97 11.83
CA LYS A 147 -32.59 10.10 11.37
C LYS A 147 -32.63 10.10 9.83
N SER A 148 -33.82 10.32 9.28
CA SER A 148 -34.19 10.09 7.87
C SER A 148 -33.51 10.99 6.80
N ARG A 149 -32.38 11.65 7.09
CA ARG A 149 -31.71 12.62 6.20
C ARG A 149 -30.17 12.57 6.20
N GLN A 150 -29.55 11.49 6.68
CA GLN A 150 -28.07 11.40 6.74
C GLN A 150 -27.41 10.80 5.49
N VAL A 151 -28.20 10.32 4.53
CA VAL A 151 -27.71 9.73 3.29
C VAL A 151 -28.48 10.33 2.12
N ASP A 152 -27.76 10.83 1.12
CA ASP A 152 -28.28 11.40 -0.12
C ASP A 152 -27.88 10.49 -1.29
N LEU A 153 -28.76 10.37 -2.28
CA LEU A 153 -28.54 9.57 -3.47
C LEU A 153 -28.81 10.42 -4.71
N ARG A 154 -27.79 10.55 -5.56
CA ARG A 154 -27.87 11.32 -6.80
C ARG A 154 -27.48 10.47 -8.01
N GLU A 155 -28.25 10.58 -9.08
CA GLU A 155 -27.95 9.93 -10.36
C GLU A 155 -27.20 10.90 -11.28
N TYR A 156 -26.18 10.36 -11.94
CA TYR A 156 -25.37 11.04 -12.94
C TYR A 156 -25.46 10.30 -14.28
N PRO A 157 -26.44 10.68 -15.11
CA PRO A 157 -26.62 10.11 -16.44
C PRO A 157 -25.47 10.50 -17.40
N PHE A 158 -25.00 9.55 -18.21
CA PHE A 158 -24.07 9.81 -19.31
C PHE A 158 -24.78 10.32 -20.56
N TYR A 159 -24.19 11.32 -21.20
CA TYR A 159 -24.68 11.93 -22.43
C TYR A 159 -23.55 11.99 -23.45
N ASP A 160 -23.89 11.75 -24.71
CA ASP A 160 -22.96 11.95 -25.81
C ASP A 160 -22.73 13.44 -26.06
N GLY A 161 -21.50 13.81 -26.41
CA GLY A 161 -21.11 15.20 -26.61
C GLY A 161 -21.57 15.82 -27.93
N ALA A 162 -22.14 15.03 -28.85
CA ALA A 162 -22.45 15.45 -30.22
C ALA A 162 -23.96 15.35 -30.52
N GLY A 163 -24.58 16.51 -30.78
CA GLY A 163 -25.95 16.62 -31.26
C GLY A 163 -27.00 16.77 -30.15
N GLU A 164 -27.97 17.64 -30.40
CA GLU A 164 -29.28 17.58 -29.73
C GLU A 164 -30.17 16.65 -30.56
N ASP A 165 -30.96 15.82 -29.90
CA ASP A 165 -32.00 15.04 -30.56
C ASP A 165 -33.12 15.96 -31.10
N VAL A 166 -34.11 15.37 -31.76
CA VAL A 166 -35.23 16.10 -32.39
C VAL A 166 -36.01 16.97 -31.37
N ASP A 167 -35.90 16.65 -30.08
CA ASP A 167 -36.56 17.34 -28.97
C ASP A 167 -35.64 18.29 -28.19
N GLY A 168 -34.39 18.50 -28.63
CA GLY A 168 -33.42 19.39 -27.98
C GLY A 168 -32.65 18.75 -26.81
N ASN A 169 -32.81 17.44 -26.57
CA ASN A 169 -32.12 16.72 -25.51
C ASN A 169 -30.82 16.09 -26.01
N LYS A 170 -29.80 16.00 -25.15
CA LYS A 170 -28.57 15.30 -25.51
C LYS A 170 -28.81 13.79 -25.55
N PRO A 171 -28.33 13.07 -26.59
CA PRO A 171 -28.46 11.63 -26.65
C PRO A 171 -27.76 10.96 -25.46
N ARG A 172 -28.40 9.92 -24.91
CA ARG A 172 -27.88 9.17 -23.75
C ARG A 172 -26.81 8.20 -24.22
N HIS A 173 -25.68 8.18 -23.51
CA HIS A 173 -24.63 7.20 -23.74
C HIS A 173 -24.93 5.89 -23.00
N TRP A 174 -25.39 4.87 -23.72
CA TRP A 174 -25.93 3.63 -23.14
C TRP A 174 -24.88 2.57 -22.83
N GLU A 175 -23.95 2.89 -21.93
CA GLU A 175 -22.89 1.97 -21.54
C GLU A 175 -22.68 1.85 -20.04
N ALA A 176 -22.16 0.67 -19.63
CA ALA A 176 -21.75 0.44 -18.26
C ALA A 176 -20.31 0.87 -18.09
N ILE A 177 -19.98 1.32 -16.89
CA ILE A 177 -18.62 1.68 -16.51
C ILE A 177 -17.75 0.42 -16.55
N GLY A 178 -16.66 0.48 -17.30
CA GLY A 178 -15.64 -0.58 -17.36
C GLY A 178 -14.64 -0.45 -16.22
N ALA A 179 -14.24 0.79 -15.89
CA ALA A 179 -13.28 1.07 -14.84
C ALA A 179 -13.55 2.39 -14.11
N MET A 180 -13.13 2.47 -12.85
CA MET A 180 -13.26 3.65 -12.00
C MET A 180 -12.07 3.72 -11.04
N THR A 181 -11.59 4.93 -10.71
CA THR A 181 -10.56 5.17 -9.69
C THR A 181 -10.70 6.56 -9.10
N THR A 182 -10.10 6.80 -7.94
CA THR A 182 -10.02 8.12 -7.31
C THR A 182 -8.58 8.55 -7.12
N ALA A 183 -8.24 9.74 -7.60
CA ALA A 183 -6.95 10.36 -7.39
C ALA A 183 -7.05 11.48 -6.36
N PHE A 184 -6.26 11.40 -5.30
CA PHE A 184 -6.16 12.43 -4.28
C PHE A 184 -4.96 13.34 -4.54
N ASP A 185 -5.21 14.64 -4.58
CA ASP A 185 -4.19 15.68 -4.64
C ASP A 185 -4.01 16.30 -3.25
N LYS A 186 -2.84 16.04 -2.66
CA LYS A 186 -2.47 16.56 -1.33
C LYS A 186 -2.33 18.08 -1.31
N ALA A 187 -1.98 18.71 -2.43
CA ALA A 187 -1.70 20.14 -2.47
C ALA A 187 -3.00 20.97 -2.46
N SER A 188 -4.01 20.52 -3.19
CA SER A 188 -5.34 21.13 -3.23
C SER A 188 -6.31 20.53 -2.22
N ASN A 189 -5.96 19.42 -1.57
CA ASN A 189 -6.84 18.62 -0.72
C ASN A 189 -8.12 18.18 -1.46
N THR A 190 -7.99 17.89 -2.76
CA THR A 190 -9.12 17.46 -3.61
C THR A 190 -8.98 16.00 -4.01
N CYS A 191 -10.11 15.30 -4.04
CA CYS A 191 -10.25 13.95 -4.57
C CYS A 191 -11.01 14.00 -5.90
N THR A 192 -10.39 13.50 -6.96
CA THR A 192 -11.00 13.45 -8.30
C THR A 192 -11.35 12.01 -8.63
N LEU A 193 -12.64 11.74 -8.83
CA LEU A 193 -13.13 10.50 -9.39
C LEU A 193 -12.88 10.50 -10.91
N HIS A 194 -12.36 9.40 -11.42
CA HIS A 194 -12.21 9.14 -12.85
C HIS A 194 -12.95 7.86 -13.22
N LEU A 195 -13.61 7.85 -14.37
CA LEU A 195 -14.29 6.68 -14.89
C LEU A 195 -14.13 6.56 -16.41
N GLY A 196 -14.21 5.33 -16.90
CA GLY A 196 -14.20 4.99 -18.32
C GLY A 196 -15.12 3.83 -18.63
N THR A 197 -15.76 3.85 -19.79
CA THR A 197 -16.61 2.77 -20.30
C THR A 197 -15.89 1.91 -21.33
N VAL A 198 -16.49 0.77 -21.65
CA VAL A 198 -15.99 -0.14 -22.69
C VAL A 198 -16.23 0.37 -24.11
N GLY A 199 -17.00 1.43 -24.33
CA GLY A 199 -17.17 2.09 -25.63
C GLY A 199 -16.57 3.49 -25.68
N GLY A 200 -15.66 3.80 -24.75
CA GLY A 200 -14.81 5.00 -24.85
C GLY A 200 -15.40 6.27 -24.27
N TYR A 201 -16.51 6.19 -23.54
CA TYR A 201 -16.96 7.31 -22.72
C TYR A 201 -16.02 7.47 -21.52
N THR A 202 -15.58 8.70 -21.28
CA THR A 202 -14.64 9.04 -20.21
C THR A 202 -15.18 10.24 -19.44
N ALA A 203 -15.14 10.19 -18.12
CA ALA A 203 -15.53 11.33 -17.30
C ALA A 203 -14.70 11.44 -16.03
N SER A 204 -14.69 12.64 -15.47
CA SER A 204 -14.14 12.94 -14.15
C SER A 204 -15.06 13.82 -13.32
N MET A 205 -14.94 13.74 -12.00
CA MET A 205 -15.70 14.55 -11.05
C MET A 205 -14.82 14.86 -9.83
N THR A 206 -14.72 16.12 -9.43
CA THR A 206 -13.80 16.58 -8.36
C THR A 206 -14.55 16.89 -7.06
N PHE A 207 -13.92 16.60 -5.92
CA PHE A 207 -14.45 16.82 -4.56
C PHE A 207 -13.36 17.41 -3.64
N PRO A 208 -13.71 18.25 -2.64
CA PRO A 208 -14.96 19.00 -2.56
C PRO A 208 -15.08 19.96 -3.76
N SER A 209 -16.29 20.13 -4.27
CA SER A 209 -16.57 21.09 -5.35
C SER A 209 -17.25 22.32 -4.75
N ILE A 210 -16.89 23.52 -5.24
CA ILE A 210 -17.53 24.79 -4.84
C ILE A 210 -18.99 24.81 -5.36
N GLU A 211 -19.22 24.18 -6.51
CA GLU A 211 -20.54 23.98 -7.12
C GLU A 211 -21.01 22.53 -6.92
N GLU A 212 -22.26 22.23 -7.29
CA GLU A 212 -22.72 20.83 -7.30
C GLU A 212 -21.80 19.97 -8.17
N PRO A 213 -21.36 18.79 -7.71
CA PRO A 213 -20.44 17.94 -8.47
C PRO A 213 -21.05 17.60 -9.83
N GLN A 214 -20.35 17.90 -10.92
CA GLN A 214 -20.76 17.58 -12.29
C GLN A 214 -19.71 16.69 -12.97
N LEU A 215 -20.17 15.87 -13.91
CA LEU A 215 -19.30 15.08 -14.77
C LEU A 215 -18.68 15.99 -15.84
N SER A 216 -17.37 16.03 -15.89
CA SER A 216 -16.59 16.70 -16.93
C SER A 216 -15.77 15.69 -17.74
N ALA A 217 -15.26 16.10 -18.90
CA ALA A 217 -14.36 15.26 -19.68
C ALA A 217 -13.09 14.94 -18.88
N ALA A 218 -12.69 13.66 -18.88
CA ALA A 218 -11.48 13.25 -18.17
C ALA A 218 -10.22 13.88 -18.78
N PRO A 219 -9.20 14.26 -17.98
CA PRO A 219 -7.97 14.87 -18.50
C PRO A 219 -7.22 14.03 -19.52
N TRP A 220 -7.34 12.70 -19.42
CA TRP A 220 -6.70 11.72 -20.30
C TRP A 220 -7.51 11.42 -21.57
N LYS A 221 -8.67 12.06 -21.76
CA LYS A 221 -9.50 11.85 -22.96
C LYS A 221 -8.76 12.23 -24.24
N THR A 222 -8.03 13.34 -24.24
CA THR A 222 -7.29 13.81 -25.42
C THR A 222 -6.25 12.79 -25.88
N HIS A 223 -5.55 12.14 -24.94
CA HIS A 223 -4.59 11.07 -25.27
C HIS A 223 -5.28 9.83 -25.85
N ILE A 224 -6.50 9.52 -25.43
CA ILE A 224 -7.29 8.45 -26.03
C ILE A 224 -7.67 8.83 -27.46
N ASP A 225 -8.20 10.03 -27.66
CA ASP A 225 -8.64 10.51 -28.96
C ASP A 225 -7.46 10.50 -29.96
N GLU A 226 -6.27 11.00 -29.58
CA GLU A 226 -5.05 10.92 -30.41
C GLU A 226 -4.63 9.49 -30.79
N ILE A 227 -4.78 8.55 -29.86
CA ILE A 227 -4.45 7.15 -30.09
C ILE A 227 -5.48 6.48 -31.01
N CYS A 228 -6.76 6.84 -30.87
CA CYS A 228 -7.83 6.41 -31.74
C CYS A 228 -7.63 6.95 -33.15
N ASP A 229 -7.36 8.25 -33.31
CA ASP A 229 -7.15 8.89 -34.60
C ASP A 229 -6.01 8.25 -35.39
N ARG A 230 -4.89 7.93 -34.72
CA ARG A 230 -3.80 7.20 -35.37
C ARG A 230 -4.20 5.79 -35.80
N PHE A 231 -4.91 5.06 -34.94
CA PHE A 231 -5.38 3.73 -35.28
C PHE A 231 -6.39 3.75 -36.44
N ASP A 232 -7.25 4.75 -36.46
CA ASP A 232 -8.22 5.02 -37.52
C ASP A 232 -7.54 5.25 -38.87
N ILE A 233 -6.51 6.10 -38.90
CA ILE A 233 -5.70 6.38 -40.10
C ILE A 233 -4.96 5.12 -40.56
N ASP A 234 -4.35 4.38 -39.63
CA ASP A 234 -3.56 3.18 -39.95
C ASP A 234 -4.41 2.06 -40.56
N HIS A 235 -5.72 2.04 -40.28
CA HIS A 235 -6.65 0.98 -40.71
C HIS A 235 -7.78 1.47 -41.63
N ASP A 236 -7.76 2.75 -42.04
CA ASP A 236 -8.76 3.40 -42.90
C ASP A 236 -10.21 3.20 -42.39
N LEU A 237 -10.43 3.47 -41.10
CA LEU A 237 -11.70 3.21 -40.41
C LEU A 237 -12.69 4.38 -40.49
N GLY A 238 -12.32 5.52 -41.10
CA GLY A 238 -13.25 6.61 -41.40
C GLY A 238 -13.86 7.29 -40.16
N GLY A 239 -13.14 7.33 -39.05
CA GLY A 239 -13.58 7.85 -37.76
C GLY A 239 -14.31 6.82 -36.87
N PHE A 240 -14.44 5.57 -37.31
CA PHE A 240 -15.11 4.51 -36.56
C PHE A 240 -14.12 3.71 -35.71
N THR A 241 -13.44 4.40 -34.79
CA THR A 241 -12.53 3.78 -33.82
C THR A 241 -13.03 3.98 -32.39
N VAL A 242 -13.01 2.91 -31.60
CA VAL A 242 -13.41 2.92 -30.19
C VAL A 242 -12.26 2.43 -29.32
N ALA A 243 -11.91 3.24 -28.31
CA ALA A 243 -11.05 2.82 -27.23
C ALA A 243 -11.87 2.26 -26.06
N ARG A 244 -11.67 0.99 -25.72
CA ARG A 244 -12.32 0.38 -24.56
C ARG A 244 -11.47 0.59 -23.32
N VAL A 245 -12.06 1.11 -22.24
CA VAL A 245 -11.36 1.24 -20.95
C VAL A 245 -11.65 0.01 -20.09
N TRP A 246 -10.60 -0.77 -19.79
CA TRP A 246 -10.70 -2.01 -19.01
C TRP A 246 -10.27 -1.85 -17.56
N GLY A 247 -9.40 -0.88 -17.29
CA GLY A 247 -8.83 -0.67 -15.96
C GLY A 247 -8.43 0.77 -15.75
N LEU A 248 -8.61 1.24 -14.52
CA LEU A 248 -8.16 2.54 -14.05
C LEU A 248 -7.49 2.35 -12.69
N THR A 249 -6.38 3.04 -12.48
CA THR A 249 -5.76 3.14 -11.16
C THR A 249 -5.12 4.51 -11.01
N SER A 250 -4.76 4.86 -9.79
CA SER A 250 -4.09 6.13 -9.53
C SER A 250 -3.12 6.04 -8.37
N HIS A 251 -2.01 6.75 -8.51
CA HIS A 251 -1.00 6.85 -7.47
C HIS A 251 -0.35 8.24 -7.51
N ARG A 252 -0.27 8.90 -6.35
CA ARG A 252 0.40 10.21 -6.19
C ARG A 252 0.01 11.26 -7.24
N GLY A 253 -1.29 11.39 -7.52
CA GLY A 253 -1.81 12.37 -8.48
C GLY A 253 -1.62 12.00 -9.96
N VAL A 254 -1.12 10.80 -10.26
CA VAL A 254 -1.11 10.22 -11.61
C VAL A 254 -2.25 9.21 -11.72
N VAL A 255 -2.97 9.27 -12.83
CA VAL A 255 -4.00 8.30 -13.22
C VAL A 255 -3.45 7.48 -14.38
N VAL A 256 -3.68 6.16 -14.34
CA VAL A 256 -3.31 5.23 -15.39
C VAL A 256 -4.56 4.54 -15.92
N ALA A 257 -4.78 4.62 -17.23
CA ALA A 257 -5.86 3.93 -17.93
C ALA A 257 -5.31 2.78 -18.78
N ALA A 258 -5.88 1.59 -18.60
CA ALA A 258 -5.62 0.44 -19.45
C ALA A 258 -6.69 0.37 -20.53
N ILE A 259 -6.27 0.53 -21.79
CA ILE A 259 -7.18 0.59 -22.94
C ILE A 259 -6.81 -0.41 -24.03
N THR A 260 -7.80 -0.78 -24.84
CA THR A 260 -7.62 -1.45 -26.13
C THR A 260 -8.35 -0.67 -27.22
N ARG A 261 -7.94 -0.86 -28.48
CA ARG A 261 -8.47 -0.13 -29.64
C ARG A 261 -9.11 -1.10 -30.60
N HIS A 262 -10.30 -0.76 -31.07
CA HIS A 262 -11.09 -1.59 -31.95
C HIS A 262 -11.83 -0.74 -32.98
N PRO A 263 -12.12 -1.29 -34.17
CA PRO A 263 -13.16 -0.77 -35.04
C PRO A 263 -14.50 -0.70 -34.29
N GLY A 264 -15.23 0.39 -34.47
CA GLY A 264 -16.51 0.65 -33.79
C GLY A 264 -17.72 -0.01 -34.46
N ASP A 265 -17.67 -0.22 -35.77
CA ASP A 265 -18.81 -0.59 -36.61
C ASP A 265 -18.63 -1.90 -37.38
N MET A 266 -17.48 -2.57 -37.21
CA MET A 266 -17.16 -3.83 -37.90
C MET A 266 -16.56 -4.87 -36.97
N VAL A 267 -16.65 -6.14 -37.39
CA VAL A 267 -16.03 -7.26 -36.67
C VAL A 267 -14.54 -7.25 -36.93
N GLU A 268 -13.78 -7.13 -35.85
CA GLU A 268 -12.34 -7.21 -35.90
C GLU A 268 -11.87 -8.67 -35.90
N TYR A 269 -11.11 -9.06 -36.93
CA TYR A 269 -10.43 -10.35 -36.98
C TYR A 269 -9.00 -10.16 -36.47
N ARG A 270 -8.75 -10.58 -35.22
CA ARG A 270 -7.42 -10.54 -34.60
C ARG A 270 -6.96 -11.91 -34.16
N THR A 271 -5.66 -12.12 -34.24
CA THR A 271 -4.95 -13.19 -33.56
C THR A 271 -4.52 -12.72 -32.17
N SER A 272 -4.35 -13.65 -31.22
CA SER A 272 -3.96 -13.29 -29.84
C SER A 272 -2.62 -12.55 -29.74
N SER A 273 -1.76 -12.67 -30.75
CA SER A 273 -0.48 -11.92 -30.82
C SER A 273 -0.66 -10.45 -31.17
N GLU A 274 -1.81 -10.06 -31.72
CA GLU A 274 -2.13 -8.69 -32.13
C GLU A 274 -2.91 -7.92 -31.05
N ASP A 275 -3.31 -8.60 -29.96
CA ASP A 275 -3.98 -7.99 -28.82
C ASP A 275 -3.01 -7.09 -28.04
N LEU A 276 -3.11 -5.79 -28.28
CA LEU A 276 -2.30 -4.77 -27.61
C LEU A 276 -3.14 -4.00 -26.57
N THR A 277 -2.74 -4.12 -25.31
CA THR A 277 -3.21 -3.22 -24.24
C THR A 277 -2.25 -2.05 -24.09
N VAL A 278 -2.78 -0.83 -24.16
CA VAL A 278 -2.00 0.41 -23.97
C VAL A 278 -2.25 0.94 -22.57
N LEU A 279 -1.17 1.26 -21.85
CA LEU A 279 -1.23 1.96 -20.56
C LEU A 279 -1.01 3.45 -20.77
N LEU A 280 -2.06 4.24 -20.54
CA LEU A 280 -2.05 5.69 -20.66
C LEU A 280 -1.82 6.32 -19.30
N PHE A 281 -0.80 7.16 -19.19
CA PHE A 281 -0.49 7.90 -17.97
C PHE A 281 -0.89 9.36 -18.14
N SER A 282 -1.56 9.92 -17.14
CA SER A 282 -1.98 11.32 -17.13
C SER A 282 -1.95 11.87 -15.71
N GLY A 283 -1.79 13.19 -15.58
CA GLY A 283 -2.14 13.86 -14.34
C GLY A 283 -3.62 13.68 -14.00
N ALA A 284 -3.93 13.61 -12.71
CA ALA A 284 -5.30 13.51 -12.20
C ALA A 284 -6.14 14.78 -12.45
N ASN A 285 -5.48 15.94 -12.54
CA ASN A 285 -6.15 17.23 -12.69
C ASN A 285 -5.74 17.88 -14.02
N SER A 286 -6.70 18.50 -14.71
CA SER A 286 -6.54 19.14 -16.04
C SER A 286 -5.51 20.28 -16.07
N GLY A 287 -5.08 20.79 -14.91
CA GLY A 287 -4.06 21.83 -14.77
C GLY A 287 -2.61 21.33 -14.80
N CYS A 288 -2.37 20.01 -14.71
CA CYS A 288 -1.03 19.44 -14.83
C CYS A 288 -0.66 19.26 -16.30
N LYS A 289 -0.14 20.32 -16.93
CA LYS A 289 0.29 20.32 -18.35
C LYS A 289 1.51 19.45 -18.65
N GLU A 290 2.19 18.97 -17.61
CA GLU A 290 3.16 17.91 -17.70
C GLU A 290 2.91 16.99 -16.50
N PRO A 291 2.96 15.65 -16.66
CA PRO A 291 3.12 14.79 -15.49
C PRO A 291 4.42 15.26 -14.84
N ARG A 292 4.32 15.97 -13.69
CA ARG A 292 5.46 16.21 -12.80
C ARG A 292 6.23 14.91 -12.81
N ALA A 293 7.46 14.96 -13.35
CA ALA A 293 8.26 13.81 -13.78
C ALA A 293 7.74 12.54 -13.13
N PHE A 294 7.16 11.62 -13.93
CA PHE A 294 6.64 10.34 -13.49
C PHE A 294 7.33 9.90 -12.20
N PRO A 295 6.64 9.40 -11.16
CA PRO A 295 7.32 8.94 -9.95
C PRO A 295 8.25 7.71 -10.18
N THR A 296 8.63 7.41 -11.42
CA THR A 296 9.89 6.73 -11.78
C THR A 296 11.13 7.62 -11.64
N ALA A 297 10.99 8.93 -11.46
CA ALA A 297 12.03 9.78 -10.93
C ALA A 297 12.34 9.23 -9.55
N ARG A 298 13.33 8.32 -9.50
CA ARG A 298 14.01 7.86 -8.29
C ARG A 298 13.98 9.05 -7.35
N THR A 299 13.20 8.96 -6.27
CA THR A 299 13.24 9.98 -5.22
C THR A 299 14.72 10.23 -5.01
N ILE A 300 15.22 11.43 -5.36
CA ILE A 300 16.66 11.69 -5.29
C ILE A 300 17.02 11.30 -3.87
N LEU A 301 17.78 10.22 -3.75
CA LEU A 301 18.03 9.66 -2.45
C LEU A 301 18.82 10.71 -1.72
N ASP A 302 18.25 11.21 -0.63
CA ASP A 302 18.99 12.08 0.25
C ASP A 302 20.04 11.22 0.94
N THR A 303 21.20 11.14 0.28
CA THR A 303 22.40 10.45 0.76
C THR A 303 23.21 11.35 1.68
N SER A 304 22.63 12.44 2.20
CA SER A 304 23.33 13.26 3.19
C SER A 304 23.67 12.40 4.41
N PRO A 305 24.89 12.54 4.97
CA PRO A 305 25.32 11.73 6.11
C PRO A 305 24.36 11.80 7.31
N ASN A 306 23.71 12.95 7.50
CA ASN A 306 22.74 13.15 8.58
C ASN A 306 21.46 12.33 8.36
N ASN A 307 20.93 12.26 7.14
CA ASN A 307 19.74 11.46 6.85
C ASN A 307 20.03 9.95 6.97
N LEU A 308 21.17 9.51 6.44
CA LEU A 308 21.61 8.12 6.57
C LEU A 308 21.83 7.73 8.05
N SER A 309 22.36 8.65 8.87
CA SER A 309 22.47 8.47 10.33
C SER A 309 21.10 8.33 10.98
N ALA A 310 20.20 9.28 10.75
CA ALA A 310 18.87 9.26 11.35
C ALA A 310 18.08 7.98 11.00
N LYS A 311 18.24 7.49 9.76
CA LYS A 311 17.65 6.22 9.32
C LYS A 311 18.26 5.01 10.04
N ARG A 312 19.59 4.97 10.20
CA ARG A 312 20.28 3.94 11.01
C ARG A 312 19.84 3.97 12.47
N ASP A 313 19.72 5.15 13.04
CA ASP A 313 19.32 5.35 14.44
C ASP A 313 17.94 4.74 14.73
N ALA A 314 17.04 4.62 13.74
CA ALA A 314 15.77 3.93 13.91
C ALA A 314 15.92 2.42 14.19
N VAL A 315 16.83 1.73 13.49
CA VAL A 315 17.16 0.32 13.74
C VAL A 315 17.93 0.18 15.06
N LEU A 316 18.87 1.09 15.32
CA LEU A 316 19.64 1.07 16.57
C LEU A 316 18.71 1.22 17.78
N LYS A 317 17.75 2.14 17.72
CA LYS A 317 16.69 2.23 18.73
C LYS A 317 15.92 0.92 18.81
N TYR A 318 15.45 0.35 17.70
CA TYR A 318 14.70 -0.91 17.78
C TYR A 318 15.49 -2.09 18.42
N VAL A 319 16.79 -2.18 18.18
CA VAL A 319 17.66 -3.23 18.74
C VAL A 319 18.07 -2.94 20.18
N LEU A 320 18.40 -1.69 20.50
CA LEU A 320 18.95 -1.28 21.80
C LEU A 320 17.88 -0.81 22.81
N ASP A 321 16.69 -0.44 22.33
CA ASP A 321 15.58 0.04 23.14
C ASP A 321 14.84 -1.13 23.80
N VAL A 322 15.39 -1.50 24.95
CA VAL A 322 14.82 -2.51 25.83
C VAL A 322 14.08 -1.76 26.95
N ASP A 323 12.94 -1.17 26.61
CA ASP A 323 12.03 -0.50 27.54
C ASP A 323 11.61 -1.47 28.67
N GLY A 324 12.32 -1.42 29.80
CA GLY A 324 12.00 -2.14 31.04
C GLY A 324 12.02 -3.68 30.96
N ARG A 325 12.42 -4.27 29.83
CA ARG A 325 12.56 -5.73 29.69
C ARG A 325 13.90 -6.19 30.25
N ASN A 326 13.91 -7.36 30.89
CA ASN A 326 15.14 -8.03 31.24
C ASN A 326 15.81 -8.48 29.93
N TYR A 327 17.05 -8.07 29.67
CA TYR A 327 17.81 -8.44 28.47
C TYR A 327 17.93 -9.97 28.31
N ASP A 328 17.76 -10.74 29.39
CA ASP A 328 17.68 -12.20 29.41
C ASP A 328 16.51 -12.77 28.58
N ALA A 329 15.47 -11.97 28.29
CA ALA A 329 14.33 -12.34 27.46
C ALA A 329 14.41 -11.75 26.03
N SER A 330 15.53 -11.14 25.67
CA SER A 330 15.73 -10.53 24.35
C SER A 330 15.83 -11.60 23.26
N PRO A 331 15.19 -11.40 22.08
CA PRO A 331 15.36 -12.30 20.94
C PRO A 331 16.72 -12.10 20.24
N TRP A 332 17.53 -11.11 20.67
CA TRP A 332 18.75 -10.72 19.98
C TRP A 332 19.96 -11.55 20.39
N SER A 333 20.70 -12.05 19.39
CA SER A 333 22.01 -12.66 19.64
C SER A 333 23.02 -11.64 20.16
N GLY A 334 23.97 -12.08 21.00
CA GLY A 334 25.02 -11.21 21.54
C GLY A 334 25.83 -10.48 20.46
N LYS A 335 26.05 -11.11 19.30
CA LYS A 335 26.72 -10.51 18.14
C LYS A 335 25.97 -9.28 17.60
N ILE A 336 24.66 -9.40 17.39
CA ILE A 336 23.84 -8.28 16.89
C ILE A 336 23.81 -7.14 17.90
N LEU A 337 23.66 -7.46 19.19
CA LEU A 337 23.67 -6.47 20.26
C LEU A 337 24.99 -5.69 20.27
N TYR A 338 26.12 -6.40 20.32
CA TYR A 338 27.44 -5.78 20.31
C TYR A 338 27.68 -4.95 19.04
N ALA A 339 27.31 -5.47 17.87
CA ALA A 339 27.44 -4.75 16.60
C ALA A 339 26.59 -3.47 16.55
N ALA A 340 25.36 -3.51 17.07
CA ALA A 340 24.50 -2.34 17.17
C ALA A 340 25.10 -1.27 18.09
N ALA A 341 25.62 -1.65 19.27
CA ALA A 341 26.26 -0.68 20.16
C ALA A 341 27.55 -0.09 19.57
N CYS A 342 28.38 -0.90 18.92
CA CYS A 342 29.56 -0.39 18.23
C CYS A 342 29.17 0.56 17.10
N CYS A 343 28.16 0.21 16.28
CA CYS A 343 27.63 1.08 15.23
C CYS A 343 27.12 2.43 15.81
N ALA A 344 26.45 2.40 16.96
CA ALA A 344 26.01 3.61 17.66
C ALA A 344 27.20 4.50 18.04
N ILE A 345 28.24 3.93 18.66
CA ILE A 345 29.46 4.66 19.06
C ILE A 345 30.14 5.34 17.86
N VAL A 346 30.25 4.63 16.73
CA VAL A 346 30.99 5.11 15.55
C VAL A 346 30.23 6.19 14.79
N GLN A 347 28.90 6.06 14.58
CA GLN A 347 28.19 6.92 13.62
C GLN A 347 26.94 7.62 14.16
N SER A 348 26.39 7.24 15.32
CA SER A 348 25.20 7.90 15.85
C SER A 348 25.53 9.28 16.43
N LYS A 349 24.67 10.26 16.14
CA LYS A 349 24.70 11.60 16.78
C LYS A 349 23.62 11.75 17.84
N ASP A 350 22.78 10.75 18.02
CA ASP A 350 21.67 10.76 18.94
C ASP A 350 22.13 10.30 20.32
N GLU A 351 22.12 11.22 21.29
CA GLU A 351 22.53 10.94 22.68
C GLU A 351 21.68 9.83 23.31
N THR A 352 20.41 9.68 22.91
CA THR A 352 19.53 8.64 23.46
C THR A 352 20.03 7.24 23.07
N VAL A 353 20.47 7.08 21.82
CA VAL A 353 21.00 5.82 21.29
C VAL A 353 22.34 5.49 21.95
N LEU A 354 23.19 6.49 22.20
CA LEU A 354 24.45 6.28 22.93
C LEU A 354 24.23 5.85 24.39
N VAL A 355 23.22 6.41 25.07
CA VAL A 355 22.84 5.99 26.43
C VAL A 355 22.31 4.55 26.43
N GLN A 356 21.48 4.18 25.45
CA GLN A 356 21.00 2.80 25.30
C GLN A 356 22.16 1.83 25.00
N ALA A 357 23.07 2.19 24.09
CA ALA A 357 24.26 1.42 23.78
C ALA A 357 25.13 1.18 25.02
N ARG A 358 25.35 2.20 25.85
CA ARG A 358 26.09 2.09 27.11
C ARG A 358 25.45 1.09 28.06
N ARG A 359 24.14 1.21 28.32
CA ARG A 359 23.40 0.30 29.21
C ARG A 359 23.47 -1.15 28.73
N MET A 360 23.38 -1.35 27.42
CA MET A 360 23.47 -2.66 26.81
C MET A 360 24.88 -3.24 26.96
N LEU A 361 25.94 -2.46 26.73
CA LEU A 361 27.33 -2.90 26.93
C LEU A 361 27.63 -3.24 28.40
N GLU A 362 27.13 -2.44 29.35
CA GLU A 362 27.22 -2.73 30.79
C GLU A 362 26.52 -4.06 31.13
N TRP A 363 25.37 -4.34 30.51
CA TRP A 363 24.68 -5.62 30.65
C TRP A 363 25.42 -6.79 30.00
N LEU A 364 25.97 -6.64 28.78
CA LEU A 364 26.77 -7.69 28.13
C LEU A 364 28.02 -8.02 28.96
N ALA A 365 28.69 -7.00 29.49
CA ALA A 365 29.89 -7.17 30.32
C ALA A 365 29.58 -7.95 31.60
N THR A 366 28.45 -7.67 32.25
CA THR A 366 28.03 -8.35 33.49
C THR A 366 27.51 -9.76 33.26
N THR A 367 26.73 -9.99 32.20
CA THR A 367 26.07 -11.29 31.94
C THR A 367 27.01 -12.30 31.31
N ILE A 368 27.83 -11.85 30.35
CA ILE A 368 28.71 -12.75 29.58
C ILE A 368 30.13 -12.76 30.18
N GLY A 369 30.49 -11.77 31.02
CA GLY A 369 31.79 -11.69 31.67
C GLY A 369 32.90 -11.16 30.76
N VAL A 370 32.55 -10.31 29.80
CA VAL A 370 33.47 -9.75 28.79
C VAL A 370 33.94 -8.35 29.20
N ASP A 371 35.22 -8.03 28.98
CA ASP A 371 35.74 -6.67 29.17
C ASP A 371 35.36 -5.75 28.01
N LEU A 372 34.41 -4.85 28.28
CA LEU A 372 33.90 -3.83 27.36
C LEU A 372 34.18 -2.39 27.86
N SER A 373 35.17 -2.23 28.75
CA SER A 373 35.49 -0.95 29.39
C SER A 373 35.84 0.15 28.37
N GLU A 374 36.52 -0.21 27.28
CA GLU A 374 36.86 0.71 26.21
C GLU A 374 35.61 1.23 25.50
N GLU A 375 34.71 0.36 25.06
CA GLU A 375 33.47 0.72 24.37
C GLU A 375 32.56 1.56 25.26
N ILE A 376 32.40 1.17 26.53
CA ILE A 376 31.60 1.90 27.52
C ILE A 376 32.13 3.34 27.69
N SER A 377 33.45 3.52 27.73
CA SER A 377 34.07 4.85 27.82
C SER A 377 33.81 5.71 26.57
N LYS A 378 33.67 5.08 25.40
CA LYS A 378 33.45 5.72 24.10
C LYS A 378 31.98 6.06 23.83
N CYS A 379 31.03 5.62 24.66
CA CYS A 379 29.64 6.04 24.57
C CYS A 379 29.40 7.51 24.97
N SER A 380 30.39 8.20 25.57
CA SER A 380 30.25 9.59 26.02
C SER A 380 30.41 10.64 24.90
N SER A 381 30.96 10.27 23.75
CA SER A 381 31.08 11.15 22.59
C SER A 381 30.80 10.39 21.29
N PRO A 382 30.17 11.02 20.29
CA PRO A 382 29.94 10.39 18.99
C PRO A 382 31.22 10.37 18.15
N GLY A 383 31.30 9.45 17.18
CA GLY A 383 32.38 9.46 16.18
C GLY A 383 33.68 8.80 16.64
N ASN A 384 33.63 7.96 17.66
CA ASN A 384 34.80 7.25 18.15
C ASN A 384 35.12 6.03 17.27
N ILE A 385 36.39 5.65 17.19
CA ILE A 385 36.83 4.41 16.54
C ILE A 385 37.06 3.37 17.64
N ILE A 386 36.60 2.14 17.45
CA ILE A 386 36.90 1.01 18.35
C ILE A 386 37.94 0.13 17.66
N HIS A 387 39.07 -0.07 18.32
CA HIS A 387 40.17 -0.85 17.77
C HIS A 387 39.85 -2.35 17.82
N PRO A 388 40.49 -3.16 16.95
CA PRO A 388 40.41 -4.61 17.07
C PRO A 388 40.84 -5.05 18.48
N LYS A 389 40.10 -5.98 19.08
CA LYS A 389 40.47 -6.56 20.38
C LYS A 389 41.79 -7.33 20.27
N SER A 390 42.57 -7.36 21.35
CA SER A 390 43.77 -8.21 21.39
C SER A 390 43.39 -9.70 21.49
N GLU A 391 44.32 -10.58 21.13
CA GLU A 391 44.13 -12.03 21.31
C GLU A 391 43.85 -12.39 22.78
N GLU A 392 44.50 -11.69 23.74
CA GLU A 392 44.24 -11.94 25.16
C GLU A 392 42.83 -11.51 25.59
N GLN A 393 42.29 -10.43 25.02
CA GLN A 393 40.93 -9.96 25.30
C GLN A 393 39.85 -10.87 24.71
N THR A 394 40.20 -11.66 23.70
CA THR A 394 39.28 -12.60 23.02
C THR A 394 39.48 -14.06 23.41
N ALA A 395 40.45 -14.37 24.28
CA ALA A 395 40.66 -15.70 24.84
C ALA A 395 39.78 -16.02 26.06
N GLY A 396 38.98 -15.04 26.53
CA GLY A 396 38.12 -15.14 27.71
C GLY A 396 36.71 -15.69 27.44
N PRO A 397 35.90 -15.86 28.51
CA PRO A 397 34.47 -16.13 28.37
C PRO A 397 33.80 -15.03 27.55
N GLY A 398 32.88 -15.40 26.65
CA GLY A 398 32.13 -14.45 25.82
C GLY A 398 32.76 -14.04 24.50
N GLN A 399 33.87 -14.67 24.08
CA GLN A 399 34.50 -14.43 22.79
C GLN A 399 33.56 -14.51 21.57
N GLN A 400 32.46 -15.26 21.70
CA GLN A 400 31.45 -15.46 20.65
C GLN A 400 30.69 -14.19 20.25
N VAL A 401 30.79 -13.13 21.06
CA VAL A 401 30.15 -11.83 20.81
C VAL A 401 30.94 -11.01 19.77
N PHE A 402 32.25 -11.23 19.67
CA PHE A 402 33.13 -10.52 18.75
C PHE A 402 33.14 -11.16 17.37
N GLU A 403 33.19 -10.34 16.31
CA GLU A 403 33.38 -10.83 14.95
C GLU A 403 34.87 -11.05 14.66
N ARG A 404 35.18 -12.18 14.04
CA ARG A 404 36.53 -12.54 13.55
C ARG A 404 36.51 -12.68 12.04
N CYS A 405 37.65 -12.48 11.41
CA CYS A 405 37.82 -12.67 9.98
C CYS A 405 37.78 -14.17 9.63
N ASP A 406 36.86 -14.59 8.77
CA ASP A 406 36.74 -16.00 8.34
C ASP A 406 37.94 -16.47 7.48
N ILE A 407 38.80 -15.54 7.04
CA ILE A 407 39.98 -15.81 6.21
C ILE A 407 41.24 -16.04 7.07
N CYS A 408 41.45 -15.23 8.12
CA CYS A 408 42.70 -15.23 8.90
C CYS A 408 42.50 -15.20 10.42
N ASP A 409 41.26 -15.32 10.90
CA ASP A 409 40.85 -15.28 12.32
C ASP A 409 41.18 -13.99 13.08
N ALA A 410 41.74 -12.98 12.40
CA ALA A 410 42.01 -11.66 12.93
C ALA A 410 40.74 -10.92 13.38
N GLN A 411 40.85 -10.09 14.42
CA GLN A 411 39.74 -9.29 14.93
C GLN A 411 39.35 -8.16 13.96
N LEU A 412 38.05 -7.86 13.90
CA LEU A 412 37.50 -6.79 13.07
C LEU A 412 37.41 -5.47 13.86
N SER A 413 37.82 -4.38 13.23
CA SER A 413 37.70 -3.03 13.81
C SER A 413 36.33 -2.40 13.56
N TRP A 414 35.99 -1.39 14.37
CA TRP A 414 34.84 -0.52 14.13
C TRP A 414 35.29 0.92 13.91
N TYR A 415 35.34 1.30 12.64
CA TYR A 415 35.59 2.68 12.19
C TYR A 415 34.51 3.18 11.21
N SER A 416 33.66 2.28 10.72
CA SER A 416 32.57 2.56 9.78
C SER A 416 31.38 1.63 10.06
N ALA A 417 30.17 2.10 9.75
CA ALA A 417 28.96 1.27 9.76
C ALA A 417 28.68 0.61 8.40
N GLN A 418 29.43 0.97 7.35
CA GLN A 418 29.24 0.44 5.98
C GLN A 418 30.24 -0.67 5.66
N GLU A 419 31.39 -0.67 6.31
CA GLU A 419 32.48 -1.60 6.04
C GLU A 419 33.20 -2.01 7.33
N ALA A 420 33.87 -3.15 7.26
CA ALA A 420 34.67 -3.72 8.33
C ALA A 420 36.03 -4.12 7.76
N GLN A 421 37.09 -3.88 8.52
CA GLN A 421 38.44 -4.29 8.15
C GLN A 421 39.09 -5.04 9.31
N CYS A 422 39.70 -6.19 9.01
CA CYS A 422 40.46 -6.96 10.00
C CYS A 422 41.87 -6.38 10.19
N SER A 423 42.57 -6.77 11.26
CA SER A 423 43.94 -6.26 11.53
C SER A 423 44.95 -6.60 10.41
N ASP A 424 44.71 -7.66 9.64
CA ASP A 424 45.54 -8.07 8.50
C ASP A 424 45.13 -7.40 7.18
N GLY A 425 44.05 -6.61 7.17
CA GLY A 425 43.66 -5.77 6.05
C GLY A 425 42.55 -6.30 5.13
N HIS A 426 41.97 -7.48 5.39
CA HIS A 426 40.78 -7.95 4.66
C HIS A 426 39.59 -7.03 4.91
N LEU A 427 38.90 -6.63 3.84
CA LEU A 427 37.80 -5.67 3.85
C LEU A 427 36.48 -6.36 3.50
N PHE A 428 35.43 -6.06 4.27
CA PHE A 428 34.09 -6.61 4.11
C PHE A 428 33.04 -5.51 4.18
N VAL A 429 31.91 -5.71 3.49
CA VAL A 429 30.74 -4.84 3.63
C VAL A 429 29.98 -5.22 4.90
N ARG A 430 29.46 -4.25 5.64
CA ARG A 430 28.57 -4.50 6.77
C ARG A 430 27.13 -4.56 6.31
N CYS A 431 26.38 -5.51 6.84
CA CYS A 431 24.94 -5.62 6.62
C CYS A 431 24.24 -4.33 7.09
N GLY A 432 23.41 -3.74 6.23
CA GLY A 432 22.71 -2.49 6.52
C GLY A 432 21.64 -2.58 7.62
N LEU A 433 21.41 -3.77 8.19
CA LEU A 433 20.43 -4.03 9.25
C LEU A 433 21.06 -4.61 10.53
N SER A 434 21.87 -5.66 10.42
CA SER A 434 22.54 -6.28 11.60
C SER A 434 23.88 -5.62 11.94
N PHE A 435 24.43 -4.80 11.05
CA PHE A 435 25.74 -4.16 11.16
C PHE A 435 26.95 -5.12 11.20
N LEU A 436 26.72 -6.43 11.20
CA LEU A 436 27.78 -7.44 11.11
C LEU A 436 28.41 -7.44 9.71
N ALA A 437 29.69 -7.79 9.62
CA ALA A 437 30.41 -7.95 8.37
C ALA A 437 29.87 -9.16 7.60
N ILE A 438 29.57 -8.98 6.31
CA ILE A 438 29.18 -10.06 5.38
C ILE A 438 30.48 -10.62 4.79
N GLN A 439 30.88 -11.81 5.25
CA GLN A 439 32.18 -12.39 4.91
C GLN A 439 32.10 -13.52 3.88
N GLU A 440 30.93 -14.14 3.71
CA GLU A 440 30.73 -15.23 2.76
C GLU A 440 30.03 -14.73 1.47
N PRO A 441 30.48 -15.15 0.28
CA PRO A 441 29.79 -14.82 -0.96
C PRO A 441 28.45 -15.55 -1.06
N GLY A 442 27.43 -14.87 -1.59
CA GLY A 442 26.14 -15.48 -1.92
C GLY A 442 25.15 -15.60 -0.76
N ILE A 443 25.46 -15.06 0.43
CA ILE A 443 24.54 -15.03 1.58
C ILE A 443 23.91 -13.64 1.81
N SER A 444 24.05 -12.74 0.84
CA SER A 444 23.51 -11.38 0.88
C SER A 444 22.39 -11.16 -0.14
N LYS A 445 21.62 -10.09 0.08
CA LYS A 445 20.65 -9.50 -0.85
C LYS A 445 20.93 -8.00 -0.95
N LEU A 446 20.67 -7.42 -2.12
CA LEU A 446 20.97 -6.04 -2.43
C LEU A 446 19.69 -5.23 -2.52
N CYS A 447 19.72 -3.98 -2.05
CA CYS A 447 18.64 -3.06 -2.36
C CYS A 447 18.59 -2.72 -3.86
N SER A 448 17.44 -2.92 -4.51
CA SER A 448 17.20 -2.62 -5.93
C SER A 448 17.39 -1.15 -6.33
N VAL A 449 17.40 -0.24 -5.35
CA VAL A 449 17.49 1.21 -5.59
C VAL A 449 18.86 1.76 -5.24
N CYS A 450 19.36 1.52 -4.02
CA CYS A 450 20.60 2.11 -3.53
C CYS A 450 21.79 1.14 -3.46
N GLY A 451 21.58 -0.16 -3.73
CA GLY A 451 22.64 -1.16 -3.72
C GLY A 451 23.21 -1.50 -2.34
N THR A 452 22.62 -1.01 -1.24
CA THR A 452 23.05 -1.40 0.10
C THR A 452 22.85 -2.90 0.32
N GLU A 453 23.86 -3.56 0.86
CA GLU A 453 23.85 -4.99 1.14
C GLU A 453 23.24 -5.32 2.50
N TYR A 454 22.50 -6.42 2.52
CA TYR A 454 21.86 -7.00 3.69
C TYR A 454 22.13 -8.50 3.68
N TYR A 455 22.14 -9.16 4.84
CA TYR A 455 22.08 -10.62 4.85
C TYR A 455 20.75 -11.09 4.25
N ASN A 456 20.79 -12.23 3.58
CA ASN A 456 19.61 -12.95 3.13
C ASN A 456 19.26 -14.01 4.19
N GLU A 457 18.16 -13.79 4.92
CA GLU A 457 17.61 -14.61 6.00
C GLU A 457 17.39 -16.09 5.65
N ASP A 458 17.29 -16.42 4.36
CA ASP A 458 17.11 -17.79 3.88
C ASP A 458 18.44 -18.48 3.53
N LEU A 459 19.52 -17.72 3.37
CA LEU A 459 20.83 -18.20 2.94
C LEU A 459 21.89 -18.17 4.05
N ILE A 460 21.59 -17.62 5.23
CA ILE A 460 22.51 -17.63 6.37
C ILE A 460 22.79 -19.08 6.78
N PRO A 461 24.04 -19.58 6.68
CA PRO A 461 24.37 -20.95 7.04
C PRO A 461 24.25 -21.21 8.55
N SER A 462 24.04 -22.47 8.93
CA SER A 462 23.94 -22.88 10.34
C SER A 462 25.24 -22.66 11.13
N SER A 463 26.38 -22.48 10.46
CA SER A 463 27.68 -22.14 11.07
C SER A 463 27.65 -20.79 11.81
N TYR A 464 26.76 -19.87 11.43
CA TYR A 464 26.60 -18.59 12.11
C TYR A 464 25.85 -18.69 13.45
N GLY A 465 25.30 -19.87 13.77
CA GLY A 465 24.55 -20.14 14.99
C GLY A 465 23.04 -19.89 14.84
N THR A 466 22.24 -20.75 15.48
CA THR A 466 20.77 -20.69 15.41
C THR A 466 20.20 -19.42 16.04
N GLU A 467 20.86 -18.89 17.07
CA GLU A 467 20.48 -17.63 17.73
C GLU A 467 20.58 -16.45 16.78
N PHE A 468 21.66 -16.37 15.98
CA PHE A 468 21.83 -15.29 14.99
C PHE A 468 20.79 -15.39 13.87
N GLN A 469 20.58 -16.59 13.31
CA GLN A 469 19.59 -16.81 12.26
C GLN A 469 18.19 -16.38 12.70
N HIS A 470 17.78 -16.79 13.91
CA HIS A 470 16.48 -16.41 14.46
C HIS A 470 16.37 -14.91 14.68
N ALA A 471 17.36 -14.31 15.35
CA ALA A 471 17.41 -12.88 15.61
C ALA A 471 17.37 -12.04 14.33
N TYR A 472 18.13 -12.44 13.30
CA TYR A 472 18.15 -11.73 12.03
C TYR A 472 16.81 -11.85 11.28
N ARG A 473 16.17 -13.02 11.31
CA ARG A 473 14.85 -13.19 10.70
C ARG A 473 13.80 -12.28 11.32
N VAL A 474 13.81 -12.14 12.66
CA VAL A 474 12.92 -11.19 13.35
C VAL A 474 13.21 -9.75 12.90
N LEU A 475 14.48 -9.36 12.75
CA LEU A 475 14.83 -8.04 12.21
C LEU A 475 14.36 -7.85 10.78
N SER A 476 14.55 -8.83 9.90
CA SER A 476 14.15 -8.72 8.49
C SER A 476 12.64 -8.67 8.31
N ASP A 477 11.86 -9.33 9.18
CA ASP A 477 10.40 -9.30 9.15
C ASP A 477 9.86 -7.90 9.54
N VAL A 478 10.54 -7.23 10.47
CA VAL A 478 10.19 -5.86 10.90
C VAL A 478 10.64 -4.84 9.85
N PHE A 479 11.82 -5.04 9.26
CA PHE A 479 12.41 -4.15 8.24
C PHE A 479 12.44 -4.83 6.87
N ASP A 480 11.25 -5.05 6.31
CA ASP A 480 11.03 -5.75 5.03
C ASP A 480 11.39 -4.92 3.76
N THR A 481 11.96 -3.74 3.96
CA THR A 481 12.42 -2.80 2.91
C THR A 481 13.74 -2.16 3.32
N CYS A 482 14.50 -1.67 2.34
CA CYS A 482 15.78 -1.04 2.61
C CYS A 482 15.62 0.21 3.47
N LEU A 483 16.29 0.22 4.62
CA LEU A 483 16.28 1.31 5.59
C LEU A 483 16.56 2.68 4.99
N TYR A 484 17.44 2.73 3.98
CA TYR A 484 17.93 3.98 3.40
C TYR A 484 17.03 4.57 2.33
N CYS A 485 16.27 3.76 1.60
CA CYS A 485 15.53 4.21 0.41
C CYS A 485 14.12 3.64 0.27
N ASN A 486 13.71 2.74 1.17
CA ASN A 486 12.48 1.96 1.12
C ASN A 486 12.35 1.10 -0.15
N GLY A 487 13.46 0.86 -0.85
CA GLY A 487 13.53 -0.05 -1.98
C GLY A 487 13.37 -1.50 -1.54
N LYS A 488 12.80 -2.33 -2.42
CA LYS A 488 12.74 -3.79 -2.21
C LYS A 488 14.09 -4.44 -2.54
N PHE A 489 14.32 -5.59 -1.94
CA PHE A 489 15.56 -6.33 -2.11
C PHE A 489 15.54 -7.21 -3.37
N CYS A 490 16.66 -7.28 -4.06
CA CYS A 490 16.95 -8.25 -5.11
C CYS A 490 17.96 -9.25 -4.55
N ALA A 491 17.71 -10.54 -4.84
CA ALA A 491 18.69 -11.59 -4.60
C ALA A 491 19.83 -11.52 -5.63
#